data_AF-M2BRR3-F1
#
_entry.id   AF-M2BRR3-F1
#
_cell.length_a   1.000
_cell.length_b   1.000
_cell.length_c   1.000
_cell.angle_alpha   90.00
_cell.angle_beta   90.00
_cell.angle_gamma   90.00
#
_symmetry.space_group_name_H-M   'P 1'
#
loop_
_entity.id
_entity.type
_entity.pdbx_description
1 polymer ?
#
loop_
_entity_poly.entity_id
_entity_poly.type
_entity_poly.pdbx_seq_one_letter_code
_entity_poly.pdbx_strand_id
1 'polypeptide(L)'
;MGNISPEITLTSTDGRPFNKKFSLNLRADTAPSLEYKGVGKSSDNKYVLIFQAKNMDDLLPSPFDHLHGDIRKLHITTEGGSSSDYTVTGIDFTAKKINWGSGSPFLANATQLVTGEYDGAPPSFPASTDKWLIYFKTDVAVSSSSALKTYKVRLSDRAGLVSNEVKGSTCIRKVGEIQVKENLPNQGGNGSYADPYRINCVGDGVDLEVWCQTPAEDVNILYWTYKQNPEQLIASASGEGTASPNNHLKTIRLPAPAGVGNTIDYKVQFNANKTPGFAPNTKIVYYKLKRAEVIGSSLSSPTDKWQALKDAVENASGGDVFFIEGEYTMPSGSDTLKPKDYMSCTIRGINNAVLNGDGQGKMISIGSNSTQNMILENLKIQNGKDDLYALSASMGSEFHLKNVTVKDTKKIIESNSGDVTFENVKAHDTDSIIKLGEGAHLYGEVLYSYLNVKGDTDFKGTVKLISPYSTNDYTGAIKICDKKSYTLKLDFKNDSNNYYSYAKDEQVVFLDNSVTGFSLAQAVLKITVKPDGSDQYYIDNNGCLKKSP
;
A
#
# COMPACT_ATOMS: atom_id res chain seq x y z
N MET A 1 3.40 61.54 -18.01
CA MET A 1 3.69 62.29 -19.26
C MET A 1 5.18 62.23 -19.54
N GLY A 2 5.60 61.58 -20.62
CA GLY A 2 6.99 61.62 -21.09
C GLY A 2 7.25 63.00 -21.72
N ASN A 3 7.86 63.90 -20.96
CA ASN A 3 8.26 65.19 -21.49
C ASN A 3 9.49 64.94 -22.39
N ILE A 4 9.33 65.05 -23.71
CA ILE A 4 10.47 65.23 -24.64
C ILE A 4 10.92 66.69 -24.55
N SER A 5 11.26 67.11 -23.33
CA SER A 5 12.14 68.26 -23.14
C SER A 5 13.53 67.69 -22.95
N PRO A 6 14.26 67.54 -24.05
CA PRO A 6 15.54 68.22 -24.08
C PRO A 6 15.69 68.98 -25.39
N GLU A 7 16.37 70.10 -25.30
CA GLU A 7 16.75 70.96 -26.42
C GLU A 7 17.32 70.10 -27.59
N ILE A 8 16.67 70.14 -28.77
CA ILE A 8 17.14 69.44 -29.97
C ILE A 8 17.85 70.46 -30.87
N THR A 9 19.18 70.35 -30.96
CA THR A 9 20.00 71.20 -31.82
C THR A 9 20.43 70.42 -33.07
N LEU A 10 20.11 70.95 -34.25
CA LEU A 10 20.47 70.37 -35.55
C LEU A 10 21.39 71.33 -36.29
N THR A 11 22.65 70.94 -36.49
CA THR A 11 23.66 71.74 -37.21
C THR A 11 24.31 70.91 -38.32
N SER A 12 24.76 71.59 -39.39
CA SER A 12 25.59 70.99 -40.43
C SER A 12 26.93 70.53 -39.85
N THR A 13 27.59 69.54 -40.47
CA THR A 13 28.90 69.02 -40.01
C THR A 13 29.99 70.10 -39.96
N ASP A 14 29.81 71.20 -40.70
CA ASP A 14 30.66 72.39 -40.69
C ASP A 14 30.19 73.49 -39.70
N GLY A 15 29.27 73.16 -38.79
CA GLY A 15 28.78 74.04 -37.73
C GLY A 15 27.74 75.07 -38.16
N ARG A 16 27.38 75.13 -39.46
CA ARG A 16 26.41 76.11 -39.96
C ARG A 16 24.96 75.69 -39.64
N PRO A 17 24.06 76.65 -39.33
CA PRO A 17 22.63 76.39 -39.29
C PRO A 17 22.10 75.96 -40.67
N PHE A 18 21.13 75.06 -40.71
CA PHE A 18 20.47 74.69 -41.96
C PHE A 18 19.73 75.90 -42.56
N ASN A 19 20.08 76.28 -43.80
CA ASN A 19 19.48 77.42 -44.51
C ASN A 19 18.10 77.12 -45.13
N LYS A 20 17.59 75.89 -44.95
CA LYS A 20 16.27 75.45 -45.38
C LYS A 20 15.53 74.82 -44.20
N LYS A 21 14.22 75.02 -44.16
CA LYS A 21 13.35 74.29 -43.24
C LYS A 21 13.30 72.83 -43.69
N PHE A 22 13.45 71.93 -42.74
CA PHE A 22 13.19 70.51 -42.92
C PHE A 22 12.29 70.07 -41.77
N SER A 23 11.43 69.10 -42.05
CA SER A 23 10.45 68.61 -41.09
C SER A 23 10.90 67.25 -40.58
N LEU A 24 10.99 67.08 -39.26
CA LEU A 24 11.14 65.78 -38.61
C LEU A 24 9.85 65.45 -37.86
N ASN A 25 9.48 64.18 -37.91
CA ASN A 25 8.49 63.61 -37.03
C ASN A 25 9.22 62.85 -35.92
N LEU A 26 9.04 63.27 -34.66
CA LEU A 26 9.58 62.57 -33.49
C LEU A 26 8.47 61.76 -32.84
N ARG A 27 8.75 60.49 -32.57
CA ARG A 27 7.84 59.58 -31.85
C ARG A 27 8.55 59.06 -30.61
N ALA A 28 7.93 59.23 -29.45
CA ALA A 28 8.43 58.73 -28.17
C ALA A 28 7.44 57.68 -27.64
N ASP A 29 7.77 56.40 -27.81
CA ASP A 29 6.95 55.29 -27.34
C ASP A 29 7.37 54.88 -25.92
N THR A 30 6.38 54.54 -25.08
CA THR A 30 6.61 54.08 -23.70
C THR A 30 6.19 52.62 -23.58
N ALA A 31 7.13 51.75 -23.17
CA ALA A 31 6.86 50.33 -23.03
C ALA A 31 5.78 50.08 -21.98
N PRO A 32 4.90 49.08 -22.17
CA PRO A 32 4.01 48.64 -21.10
C PRO A 32 4.82 48.09 -19.92
N SER A 33 4.20 48.01 -18.75
CA SER A 33 4.85 47.47 -17.55
C SER A 33 3.94 46.44 -16.87
N LEU A 34 4.57 45.40 -16.31
CA LEU A 34 3.90 44.25 -15.72
C LEU A 34 4.46 43.94 -14.32
N GLU A 35 3.59 43.50 -13.42
CA GLU A 35 3.94 43.06 -12.06
C GLU A 35 3.30 41.69 -11.76
N TYR A 36 3.98 40.84 -10.98
CA TYR A 36 3.39 39.60 -10.47
C TYR A 36 2.66 39.87 -9.15
N LYS A 37 1.38 39.52 -9.08
CA LYS A 37 0.52 39.75 -7.92
C LYS A 37 0.27 38.50 -7.08
N GLY A 38 0.61 37.33 -7.60
CA GLY A 38 0.52 36.08 -6.88
C GLY A 38 -0.19 34.97 -7.64
N VAL A 39 -0.65 33.96 -6.89
CA VAL A 39 -1.24 32.74 -7.44
C VAL A 39 -2.49 32.34 -6.68
N GLY A 40 -3.50 31.93 -7.44
CA GLY A 40 -4.77 31.40 -6.94
C GLY A 40 -5.13 30.07 -7.62
N LYS A 41 -6.41 29.72 -7.53
CA LYS A 41 -7.00 28.57 -8.21
C LYS A 41 -8.27 28.92 -8.98
N SER A 42 -8.55 28.13 -10.01
CA SER A 42 -9.80 28.12 -10.75
C SER A 42 -10.83 27.18 -10.11
N SER A 43 -12.08 27.26 -10.56
CA SER A 43 -13.17 26.38 -10.11
C SER A 43 -12.94 24.89 -10.41
N ASP A 44 -12.14 24.58 -11.42
CA ASP A 44 -11.71 23.22 -11.79
C ASP A 44 -10.34 22.83 -11.21
N ASN A 45 -9.91 23.49 -10.11
CA ASN A 45 -8.68 23.17 -9.37
C ASN A 45 -7.40 23.23 -10.23
N LYS A 46 -7.26 24.23 -11.09
CA LYS A 46 -6.00 24.56 -11.76
C LYS A 46 -5.37 25.81 -11.15
N TYR A 47 -4.04 25.88 -11.12
CA TYR A 47 -3.36 27.10 -10.66
C TYR A 47 -3.63 28.25 -11.63
N VAL A 48 -3.87 29.44 -11.07
CA VAL A 48 -4.08 30.68 -11.82
C VAL A 48 -3.01 31.68 -11.39
N LEU A 49 -2.14 32.06 -12.33
CA LEU A 49 -1.12 33.08 -12.10
C LEU A 49 -1.74 34.46 -12.34
N ILE A 50 -1.46 35.40 -11.44
CA ILE A 50 -2.08 36.71 -11.45
C ILE A 50 -1.01 37.76 -11.69
N PHE A 51 -1.18 38.52 -12.76
CA PHE A 51 -0.31 39.63 -13.11
C PHE A 51 -1.11 40.93 -13.12
N GLN A 52 -0.43 42.07 -13.04
CA GLN A 52 -1.04 43.39 -13.13
C GLN A 52 -0.33 44.22 -14.20
N ALA A 53 -1.09 44.70 -15.20
CA ALA A 53 -0.60 45.72 -16.10
C ALA A 53 -0.59 47.09 -15.37
N LYS A 54 0.54 47.79 -15.41
CA LYS A 54 0.73 49.08 -14.71
C LYS A 54 0.49 50.26 -15.66
N ASN A 55 0.20 51.42 -15.08
CA ASN A 55 0.06 52.70 -15.77
C ASN A 55 -1.01 52.73 -16.88
N MET A 56 -1.98 51.81 -16.82
CA MET A 56 -3.06 51.72 -17.79
C MET A 56 -3.97 52.95 -17.75
N ASP A 57 -4.12 53.58 -16.59
CA ASP A 57 -4.97 54.76 -16.39
C ASP A 57 -4.28 56.08 -16.78
N ASP A 58 -3.00 56.04 -17.13
CA ASP A 58 -2.25 57.23 -17.55
C ASP A 58 -2.83 57.76 -18.87
N LEU A 59 -3.23 59.03 -18.86
CA LEU A 59 -3.82 59.69 -20.03
C LEU A 59 -2.74 60.28 -20.94
N LEU A 60 -3.03 60.29 -22.24
CA LEU A 60 -2.28 61.07 -23.22
C LEU A 60 -2.98 62.41 -23.48
N PRO A 61 -2.27 63.43 -24.00
CA PRO A 61 -2.92 64.65 -24.48
C PRO A 61 -3.89 64.35 -25.63
N SER A 62 -5.00 65.08 -25.67
CA SER A 62 -5.95 65.05 -26.80
C SER A 62 -5.22 65.20 -28.14
N PRO A 63 -5.53 64.40 -29.18
CA PRO A 63 -6.71 63.52 -29.33
C PRO A 63 -6.51 62.06 -28.88
N PHE A 64 -5.45 61.75 -28.12
CA PHE A 64 -5.18 60.39 -27.65
C PHE A 64 -5.81 60.14 -26.27
N ASP A 65 -6.31 58.93 -26.03
CA ASP A 65 -7.01 58.60 -24.78
C ASP A 65 -6.02 58.16 -23.67
N HIS A 66 -5.43 56.97 -23.82
CA HIS A 66 -4.65 56.31 -22.78
C HIS A 66 -3.25 55.89 -23.27
N LEU A 67 -2.24 56.02 -22.39
CA LEU A 67 -0.83 55.71 -22.66
C LEU A 67 -0.60 54.29 -23.17
N HIS A 68 -1.36 53.33 -22.64
CA HIS A 68 -1.25 51.91 -22.98
C HIS A 68 -2.55 51.35 -23.60
N GLY A 69 -3.28 52.20 -24.33
CA GLY A 69 -4.50 51.80 -25.06
C GLY A 69 -4.26 50.91 -26.28
N ASP A 70 -3.00 50.66 -26.64
CA ASP A 70 -2.59 49.89 -27.80
C ASP A 70 -1.89 48.56 -27.46
N ILE A 71 -1.94 48.12 -26.20
CA ILE A 71 -1.49 46.78 -25.80
C ILE A 71 -2.13 45.73 -26.71
N ARG A 72 -1.29 44.84 -27.26
CA ARG A 72 -1.70 43.91 -28.31
C ARG A 72 -1.49 42.45 -27.95
N LYS A 73 -0.41 42.09 -27.27
CA LYS A 73 -0.12 40.69 -26.94
C LYS A 73 0.34 40.50 -25.50
N LEU A 74 0.05 39.32 -24.98
CA LEU A 74 0.73 38.74 -23.83
C LEU A 74 1.56 37.54 -24.28
N HIS A 75 2.84 37.57 -23.94
CA HIS A 75 3.79 36.51 -24.19
C HIS A 75 3.99 35.73 -22.91
N ILE A 76 3.80 34.41 -22.95
CA ILE A 76 4.05 33.52 -21.82
C ILE A 76 4.99 32.42 -22.27
N THR A 77 6.14 32.31 -21.60
CA THR A 77 7.08 31.21 -21.79
C THR A 77 7.06 30.33 -20.54
N THR A 78 6.73 29.04 -20.70
CA THR A 78 6.79 28.07 -19.62
C THR A 78 8.21 27.62 -19.37
N GLU A 79 8.46 27.09 -18.19
CA GLU A 79 9.64 26.27 -17.91
C GLU A 79 9.81 25.18 -18.98
N GLY A 80 11.04 25.01 -19.47
CA GLY A 80 11.35 24.17 -20.64
C GLY A 80 11.29 24.90 -22.01
N GLY A 81 10.89 26.18 -22.05
CA GLY A 81 11.08 27.05 -23.22
C GLY A 81 9.91 27.11 -24.22
N SER A 82 8.78 26.47 -23.93
CA SER A 82 7.58 26.59 -24.77
C SER A 82 6.98 27.99 -24.61
N SER A 83 6.87 28.74 -25.72
CA SER A 83 6.31 30.09 -25.73
C SER A 83 4.95 30.14 -26.40
N SER A 84 4.02 30.88 -25.80
CA SER A 84 2.68 31.11 -26.32
C SER A 84 2.37 32.60 -26.31
N ASP A 85 1.82 33.08 -27.44
CA ASP A 85 1.39 34.45 -27.62
C ASP A 85 -0.14 34.52 -27.60
N TYR A 86 -0.70 35.41 -26.77
CA TYR A 86 -2.12 35.63 -26.67
C TYR A 86 -2.48 37.04 -27.12
N THR A 87 -3.44 37.14 -28.04
CA THR A 87 -3.85 38.43 -28.62
C THR A 87 -4.93 39.09 -27.78
N VAL A 88 -4.73 40.37 -27.48
CA VAL A 88 -5.73 41.24 -26.85
C VAL A 88 -6.77 41.64 -27.89
N THR A 89 -8.04 41.42 -27.56
CA THR A 89 -9.20 41.74 -28.42
C THR A 89 -9.77 43.13 -28.15
N GLY A 90 -9.57 43.66 -26.94
CA GLY A 90 -9.97 45.00 -26.55
C GLY A 90 -9.51 45.35 -25.14
N ILE A 91 -9.56 46.62 -24.80
CA ILE A 91 -9.24 47.15 -23.46
C ILE A 91 -10.45 47.94 -23.00
N ASP A 92 -10.99 47.57 -21.83
CA ASP A 92 -12.14 48.23 -21.22
C ASP A 92 -11.64 49.10 -20.06
N PHE A 93 -11.51 50.40 -20.32
CA PHE A 93 -11.07 51.40 -19.35
C PHE A 93 -12.11 51.74 -18.28
N THR A 94 -13.38 51.43 -18.50
CA THR A 94 -14.43 51.61 -17.50
C THR A 94 -14.41 50.45 -16.51
N ALA A 95 -14.37 49.21 -17.01
CA ALA A 95 -14.31 48.01 -16.18
C ALA A 95 -12.89 47.72 -15.63
N LYS A 96 -11.87 48.43 -16.13
CA LYS A 96 -10.44 48.23 -15.82
C LYS A 96 -9.94 46.82 -16.16
N LYS A 97 -10.26 46.35 -17.38
CA LYS A 97 -10.01 44.98 -17.85
C LYS A 97 -9.35 44.94 -19.23
N ILE A 98 -8.58 43.87 -19.45
CA ILE A 98 -8.05 43.49 -20.76
C ILE A 98 -8.87 42.30 -21.25
N ASN A 99 -9.40 42.39 -22.47
CA ASN A 99 -10.28 41.39 -23.06
C ASN A 99 -9.51 40.44 -23.98
N TRP A 100 -9.79 39.15 -23.85
CA TRP A 100 -9.11 38.07 -24.56
C TRP A 100 -10.10 37.32 -25.46
N GLY A 101 -9.58 36.64 -26.49
CA GLY A 101 -10.40 35.83 -27.39
C GLY A 101 -11.13 34.69 -26.66
N SER A 102 -12.26 34.27 -27.23
CA SER A 102 -13.02 33.10 -26.75
C SER A 102 -12.14 31.85 -26.74
N GLY A 103 -12.20 31.06 -25.66
CA GLY A 103 -11.40 29.83 -25.50
C GLY A 103 -9.95 30.08 -25.04
N SER A 104 -9.56 31.33 -24.77
CA SER A 104 -8.27 31.63 -24.16
C SER A 104 -8.19 31.16 -22.70
N PRO A 105 -6.99 30.90 -22.15
CA PRO A 105 -6.81 30.45 -20.76
C PRO A 105 -6.97 31.58 -19.73
N PHE A 106 -7.56 32.72 -20.08
CA PHE A 106 -7.71 33.85 -19.16
C PHE A 106 -9.07 33.83 -18.49
N LEU A 107 -9.05 33.98 -17.16
CA LEU A 107 -10.25 34.00 -16.34
C LEU A 107 -10.64 35.43 -15.94
N ALA A 108 -11.88 35.59 -15.52
CA ALA A 108 -12.35 36.85 -14.94
C ALA A 108 -11.84 37.08 -13.52
N ASN A 109 -11.56 35.99 -12.78
CA ASN A 109 -11.09 36.00 -11.41
C ASN A 109 -10.36 34.68 -11.06
N ALA A 110 -9.85 34.61 -9.83
CA ALA A 110 -9.32 33.40 -9.20
C ALA A 110 -9.75 33.38 -7.73
N THR A 111 -9.66 32.21 -7.11
CA THR A 111 -9.83 32.04 -5.66
C THR A 111 -8.47 31.95 -4.99
N GLN A 112 -8.31 32.53 -3.80
CA GLN A 112 -7.09 32.40 -3.01
C GLN A 112 -6.88 30.94 -2.59
N LEU A 113 -5.61 30.50 -2.59
CA LEU A 113 -5.25 29.17 -2.11
C LEU A 113 -5.37 29.10 -0.59
N VAL A 114 -5.79 27.93 -0.09
CA VAL A 114 -5.95 27.68 1.36
C VAL A 114 -4.84 26.78 1.91
N THR A 115 -4.73 26.68 3.24
CA THR A 115 -3.81 25.76 3.90
C THR A 115 -3.94 24.34 3.36
N GLY A 116 -2.82 23.70 3.04
CA GLY A 116 -2.79 22.39 2.38
C GLY A 116 -2.75 22.46 0.85
N GLU A 117 -2.93 23.63 0.24
CA GLU A 117 -2.77 23.86 -1.21
C GLU A 117 -1.40 24.41 -1.60
N TYR A 118 -0.52 24.66 -0.63
CA TYR A 118 0.86 25.09 -0.78
C TYR A 118 1.69 24.56 0.41
N ASP A 119 3.01 24.53 0.26
CA ASP A 119 3.95 24.31 1.36
C ASP A 119 4.73 25.60 1.66
N GLY A 120 4.99 25.88 2.95
CA GLY A 120 5.66 27.10 3.39
C GLY A 120 4.73 28.31 3.57
N ALA A 121 5.22 29.50 3.25
CA ALA A 121 4.49 30.76 3.47
C ALA A 121 3.28 30.88 2.52
N PRO A 122 2.16 31.49 2.98
CA PRO A 122 1.01 31.72 2.13
C PRO A 122 1.40 32.51 0.86
N PRO A 123 1.02 32.04 -0.33
CA PRO A 123 1.28 32.78 -1.56
C PRO A 123 0.54 34.11 -1.53
N SER A 124 1.17 35.14 -2.09
CA SER A 124 0.53 36.45 -2.27
C SER A 124 -0.73 36.32 -3.14
N PHE A 125 -1.69 37.21 -2.91
CA PHE A 125 -2.92 37.31 -3.67
C PHE A 125 -3.29 38.79 -3.84
N PRO A 126 -3.85 39.22 -4.98
CA PRO A 126 -4.18 40.63 -5.22
C PRO A 126 -5.20 41.16 -4.19
N ALA A 127 -5.05 42.45 -3.85
CA ALA A 127 -6.02 43.17 -3.03
C ALA A 127 -7.29 43.47 -3.85
N SER A 128 -8.43 43.67 -3.19
CA SER A 128 -9.69 44.06 -3.85
C SER A 128 -9.60 45.41 -4.57
N THR A 129 -8.67 46.27 -4.15
CA THR A 129 -8.38 47.56 -4.78
C THR A 129 -7.53 47.45 -6.03
N ASP A 130 -6.82 46.34 -6.24
CA ASP A 130 -6.04 46.13 -7.46
C ASP A 130 -6.96 46.15 -8.70
N LYS A 131 -6.44 46.71 -9.79
CA LYS A 131 -7.10 46.85 -11.10
C LYS A 131 -6.16 46.36 -12.19
N TRP A 132 -6.67 46.16 -13.41
CA TRP A 132 -5.86 45.74 -14.57
C TRP A 132 -5.19 44.38 -14.37
N LEU A 133 -5.89 43.48 -13.67
CA LEU A 133 -5.41 42.14 -13.37
C LEU A 133 -5.60 41.20 -14.56
N ILE A 134 -4.61 40.34 -14.77
CA ILE A 134 -4.59 39.28 -15.78
C ILE A 134 -4.52 37.95 -15.04
N TYR A 135 -5.58 37.17 -15.12
CA TYR A 135 -5.70 35.85 -14.49
C TYR A 135 -5.41 34.75 -15.52
N PHE A 136 -4.16 34.28 -15.56
CA PHE A 136 -3.73 33.22 -16.47
C PHE A 136 -3.93 31.85 -15.83
N LYS A 137 -4.88 31.05 -16.33
CA LYS A 137 -5.11 29.66 -15.92
C LYS A 137 -4.06 28.75 -16.54
N THR A 138 -3.33 28.04 -15.70
CA THR A 138 -2.32 27.05 -16.12
C THR A 138 -2.94 25.68 -16.41
N ASP A 139 -2.17 24.79 -17.00
CA ASP A 139 -2.51 23.37 -17.15
C ASP A 139 -2.30 22.57 -15.84
N VAL A 140 -1.60 23.15 -14.87
CA VAL A 140 -1.17 22.52 -13.62
C VAL A 140 -2.32 22.45 -12.63
N ALA A 141 -2.61 21.25 -12.13
CA ALA A 141 -3.61 21.06 -11.10
C ALA A 141 -3.10 21.52 -9.72
N VAL A 142 -4.02 22.00 -8.88
CA VAL A 142 -3.77 22.22 -7.45
C VAL A 142 -3.83 20.85 -6.77
N SER A 143 -2.72 20.12 -6.82
CA SER A 143 -2.58 18.79 -6.23
C SER A 143 -1.27 18.68 -5.46
N SER A 144 -1.21 17.80 -4.46
CA SER A 144 0.03 17.42 -3.75
C SER A 144 1.07 16.83 -4.71
N SER A 145 0.62 16.35 -5.86
CA SER A 145 1.44 15.73 -6.91
C SER A 145 2.10 16.71 -7.86
N SER A 146 1.75 18.00 -7.80
CA SER A 146 2.18 18.97 -8.82
C SER A 146 3.47 19.65 -8.43
N ALA A 147 4.52 19.41 -9.21
CA ALA A 147 5.76 20.14 -9.11
C ALA A 147 5.54 21.64 -9.34
N LEU A 148 6.36 22.46 -8.68
CA LEU A 148 6.47 23.88 -8.98
C LEU A 148 6.79 24.04 -10.48
N LYS A 149 6.00 24.87 -11.18
CA LYS A 149 6.31 25.30 -12.55
C LYS A 149 6.48 26.81 -12.57
N THR A 150 7.52 27.26 -13.25
CA THR A 150 7.81 28.69 -13.45
C THR A 150 7.39 29.18 -14.84
N TYR A 151 7.01 30.46 -14.92
CA TYR A 151 6.50 31.11 -16.13
C TYR A 151 7.12 32.50 -16.25
N LYS A 152 7.55 32.84 -17.45
CA LYS A 152 8.02 34.18 -17.82
C LYS A 152 6.97 34.88 -18.65
N VAL A 153 6.61 36.10 -18.27
CA VAL A 153 5.49 36.83 -18.87
C VAL A 153 5.90 38.23 -19.28
N ARG A 154 5.47 38.65 -20.47
CA ARG A 154 5.67 40.00 -21.03
C ARG A 154 4.41 40.48 -21.74
N LEU A 155 4.18 41.79 -21.74
CA LEU A 155 3.21 42.44 -22.61
C LEU A 155 3.94 43.09 -23.79
N SER A 156 3.26 43.19 -24.93
CA SER A 156 3.70 44.04 -26.03
C SER A 156 2.56 44.88 -26.60
N ASP A 157 2.92 46.07 -27.06
CA ASP A 157 2.01 46.98 -27.75
C ASP A 157 1.89 46.66 -29.25
N ARG A 158 1.13 47.48 -29.97
CA ARG A 158 0.93 47.34 -31.42
C ARG A 158 2.22 47.58 -32.21
N ALA A 159 3.14 48.41 -31.70
CA ALA A 159 4.41 48.72 -32.32
C ALA A 159 5.48 47.64 -32.05
N GLY A 160 5.20 46.70 -31.14
CA GLY A 160 6.10 45.62 -30.76
C GLY A 160 7.03 45.97 -29.60
N LEU A 161 6.79 47.08 -28.90
CA LEU A 161 7.55 47.44 -27.70
C LEU A 161 7.11 46.53 -26.55
N VAL A 162 8.08 45.92 -25.87
CA VAL A 162 7.84 44.88 -24.86
C VAL A 162 8.06 45.40 -23.44
N SER A 163 7.26 44.88 -22.51
CA SER A 163 7.44 45.15 -21.08
C SER A 163 8.69 44.49 -20.49
N ASN A 164 8.96 44.83 -19.22
CA ASN A 164 9.80 44.01 -18.36
C ASN A 164 9.33 42.54 -18.36
N GLU A 165 10.28 41.61 -18.27
CA GLU A 165 9.99 40.18 -18.07
C GLU A 165 9.67 39.95 -16.60
N VAL A 166 8.47 39.42 -16.33
CA VAL A 166 8.02 39.07 -14.99
C VAL A 166 8.02 37.56 -14.84
N LYS A 167 8.51 37.06 -13.70
CA LYS A 167 8.44 35.65 -13.34
C LYS A 167 7.27 35.40 -12.39
N GLY A 168 6.37 34.50 -12.78
CA GLY A 168 5.34 33.93 -11.90
C GLY A 168 5.56 32.43 -11.76
N SER A 169 5.00 31.83 -10.72
CA SER A 169 5.10 30.38 -10.52
C SER A 169 3.84 29.83 -9.89
N THR A 170 3.60 28.54 -10.08
CA THR A 170 2.67 27.81 -9.20
C THR A 170 3.22 27.76 -7.77
N CYS A 171 2.55 27.05 -6.87
CA CYS A 171 3.04 26.85 -5.50
C CYS A 171 3.95 25.63 -5.39
N ILE A 172 4.92 25.71 -4.47
CA ILE A 172 5.73 24.57 -4.09
C ILE A 172 4.88 23.58 -3.28
N ARG A 173 5.11 22.29 -3.51
CA ARG A 173 4.49 21.19 -2.78
C ARG A 173 5.55 20.41 -2.03
N LYS A 174 5.20 19.85 -0.88
CA LYS A 174 6.06 18.92 -0.18
C LYS A 174 6.14 17.60 -0.94
N VAL A 175 7.32 16.98 -0.97
CA VAL A 175 7.50 15.59 -1.40
C VAL A 175 6.47 14.71 -0.68
N GLY A 176 5.91 13.74 -1.43
CA GLY A 176 4.87 12.84 -0.96
C GLY A 176 5.25 12.03 0.29
N GLU A 177 4.29 11.27 0.79
CA GLU A 177 4.51 10.43 1.97
C GLU A 177 5.62 9.40 1.70
N ILE A 178 6.58 9.30 2.61
CA ILE A 178 7.55 8.21 2.66
C ILE A 178 6.87 7.04 3.36
N GLN A 179 6.87 5.87 2.76
CA GLN A 179 6.31 4.66 3.35
C GLN A 179 7.41 3.61 3.44
N VAL A 180 7.35 2.81 4.50
CA VAL A 180 8.40 1.85 4.86
C VAL A 180 7.71 0.54 5.22
N LYS A 181 8.25 -0.56 4.73
CA LYS A 181 7.81 -1.91 5.04
C LYS A 181 8.99 -2.79 5.35
N GLU A 182 8.81 -3.65 6.32
CA GLU A 182 9.79 -4.61 6.76
C GLU A 182 9.57 -5.95 6.04
N ASN A 183 10.65 -6.65 5.73
CA ASN A 183 10.57 -7.99 5.15
C ASN A 183 10.15 -9.08 6.17
N LEU A 184 10.18 -8.76 7.47
CA LEU A 184 9.72 -9.63 8.55
C LEU A 184 8.42 -9.10 9.18
N PRO A 185 7.53 -9.97 9.68
CA PRO A 185 6.27 -9.55 10.26
C PRO A 185 6.45 -8.68 11.49
N ASN A 186 5.76 -7.53 11.51
CA ASN A 186 5.64 -6.69 12.68
C ASN A 186 4.77 -7.39 13.75
N GLN A 187 5.31 -7.52 14.97
CA GLN A 187 4.65 -8.13 16.13
C GLN A 187 3.84 -7.11 16.96
N GLY A 188 3.80 -5.85 16.54
CA GLY A 188 3.06 -4.77 17.19
C GLY A 188 3.85 -3.46 17.24
N GLY A 189 3.17 -2.39 17.63
CA GLY A 189 3.72 -1.04 17.62
C GLY A 189 3.24 -0.20 16.45
N ASN A 190 3.42 1.11 16.53
CA ASN A 190 3.05 2.07 15.49
C ASN A 190 4.27 2.81 14.88
N GLY A 191 5.48 2.37 15.24
CA GLY A 191 6.73 2.93 14.72
C GLY A 191 7.10 4.28 15.35
N SER A 192 6.39 4.72 16.38
CA SER A 192 6.75 5.90 17.18
C SER A 192 7.81 5.56 18.23
N TYR A 193 8.42 6.60 18.83
CA TYR A 193 9.38 6.41 19.92
C TYR A 193 8.77 5.67 21.13
N ALA A 194 7.52 5.99 21.47
CA ALA A 194 6.84 5.39 22.62
C ALA A 194 6.37 3.95 22.34
N ASP A 195 6.11 3.62 21.08
CA ASP A 195 5.65 2.29 20.67
C ASP A 195 6.30 1.87 19.34
N PRO A 196 7.59 1.49 19.39
CA PRO A 196 8.36 1.12 18.19
C PRO A 196 7.81 -0.17 17.57
N TYR A 197 8.03 -0.36 16.27
CA TYR A 197 7.71 -1.61 15.60
C TYR A 197 8.56 -2.75 16.17
N ARG A 198 7.91 -3.83 16.59
CA ARG A 198 8.56 -4.97 17.25
C ARG A 198 8.78 -6.08 16.25
N ILE A 199 10.02 -6.51 16.06
CA ILE A 199 10.35 -7.51 15.05
C ILE A 199 11.24 -8.60 15.65
N ASN A 200 10.77 -9.84 15.55
CA ASN A 200 11.54 -11.02 15.89
C ASN A 200 12.43 -11.39 14.70
N CYS A 201 13.72 -11.16 14.85
CA CYS A 201 14.75 -11.42 13.85
C CYS A 201 15.23 -12.86 13.97
N VAL A 202 14.85 -13.68 13.01
CA VAL A 202 15.32 -15.07 12.86
C VAL A 202 16.66 -15.17 12.14
N GLY A 203 17.01 -14.15 11.36
CA GLY A 203 18.30 -13.98 10.71
C GLY A 203 19.13 -12.88 11.37
N ASP A 204 20.21 -12.48 10.71
CA ASP A 204 21.14 -11.42 11.11
C ASP A 204 20.56 -9.99 11.02
N GLY A 205 19.30 -9.82 10.62
CA GLY A 205 18.65 -8.51 10.60
C GLY A 205 17.30 -8.48 9.89
N VAL A 206 16.81 -7.26 9.70
CA VAL A 206 15.59 -6.89 8.97
C VAL A 206 15.97 -6.01 7.79
N ASP A 207 15.39 -6.27 6.62
CA ASP A 207 15.49 -5.39 5.46
C ASP A 207 14.27 -4.49 5.37
N LEU A 208 14.51 -3.22 5.04
CA LEU A 208 13.47 -2.23 4.85
C LEU A 208 13.30 -1.94 3.35
N GLU A 209 12.05 -1.98 2.91
CA GLU A 209 11.60 -1.55 1.60
C GLU A 209 10.92 -0.19 1.75
N VAL A 210 11.44 0.83 1.05
CA VAL A 210 11.00 2.22 1.18
C VAL A 210 10.46 2.71 -0.16
N TRP A 211 9.29 3.32 -0.14
CA TRP A 211 8.71 3.98 -1.30
C TRP A 211 8.26 5.41 -0.96
N CYS A 212 8.09 6.23 -2.00
CA CYS A 212 7.72 7.63 -1.85
C CYS A 212 6.52 7.93 -2.74
N GLN A 213 5.44 8.44 -2.14
CA GLN A 213 4.17 8.74 -2.83
C GLN A 213 4.22 10.06 -3.63
N THR A 214 5.39 10.45 -4.13
CA THR A 214 5.52 11.55 -5.09
C THR A 214 5.23 11.00 -6.49
N PRO A 215 4.21 11.48 -7.21
CA PRO A 215 3.79 10.80 -8.44
C PRO A 215 4.81 10.86 -9.57
N ALA A 216 4.93 9.71 -10.25
CA ALA A 216 5.64 9.48 -11.51
C ALA A 216 7.12 9.87 -11.57
N GLU A 217 7.78 10.11 -10.43
CA GLU A 217 9.20 10.46 -10.40
C GLU A 217 9.96 9.77 -9.27
N ASP A 218 11.19 9.39 -9.56
CA ASP A 218 12.14 8.94 -8.55
C ASP A 218 12.58 10.13 -7.68
N VAL A 219 12.43 9.96 -6.37
CA VAL A 219 12.83 10.90 -5.33
C VAL A 219 14.10 10.40 -4.67
N ASN A 220 15.08 11.29 -4.47
CA ASN A 220 16.29 10.95 -3.73
C ASN A 220 15.96 10.82 -2.24
N ILE A 221 16.26 9.66 -1.66
CA ILE A 221 16.08 9.36 -0.25
C ILE A 221 17.45 9.24 0.39
N LEU A 222 17.77 10.19 1.27
CA LEU A 222 18.88 10.07 2.21
C LEU A 222 18.37 9.36 3.47
N TYR A 223 19.12 8.42 4.00
CA TYR A 223 18.74 7.74 5.24
C TYR A 223 19.88 7.64 6.24
N TRP A 224 19.50 7.61 7.51
CA TRP A 224 20.38 7.35 8.65
C TRP A 224 19.70 6.37 9.59
N THR A 225 20.48 5.39 10.04
CA THR A 225 20.10 4.45 11.09
C THR A 225 20.91 4.77 12.33
N TYR A 226 20.27 4.70 13.49
CA TYR A 226 20.89 4.88 14.78
C TYR A 226 20.49 3.71 15.68
N LYS A 227 21.47 3.12 16.36
CA LYS A 227 21.23 2.18 17.47
C LYS A 227 20.95 2.99 18.72
N GLN A 228 19.87 2.65 19.41
CA GLN A 228 19.53 3.22 20.70
C GLN A 228 20.04 2.28 21.79
N ASN A 229 21.12 2.70 22.44
CA ASN A 229 21.51 2.15 23.74
C ASN A 229 20.68 2.86 24.83
N PRO A 230 20.57 2.31 26.04
CA PRO A 230 19.68 2.84 27.10
C PRO A 230 19.83 4.34 27.39
N GLU A 231 20.96 4.95 27.04
CA GLU A 231 21.31 6.34 27.34
C GLU A 231 21.71 7.19 26.11
N GLN A 232 21.89 6.61 24.91
CA GLN A 232 22.43 7.35 23.77
C GLN A 232 22.01 6.77 22.41
N LEU A 233 21.83 7.66 21.42
CA LEU A 233 21.73 7.32 19.99
C LEU A 233 23.13 7.27 19.36
N ILE A 234 23.53 6.11 18.85
CA ILE A 234 24.80 5.89 18.16
C ILE A 234 24.50 5.70 16.68
N ALA A 235 25.10 6.52 15.81
CA ALA A 235 24.97 6.34 14.37
C ALA A 235 25.46 4.94 13.95
N SER A 236 24.63 4.18 13.23
CA SER A 236 24.96 2.82 12.78
C SER A 236 25.29 2.73 11.30
N ALA A 237 24.52 3.41 10.45
CA ALA A 237 24.76 3.45 9.01
C ALA A 237 24.01 4.62 8.37
N SER A 238 24.47 5.06 7.22
CA SER A 238 23.77 6.04 6.37
C SER A 238 23.97 5.70 4.90
N GLY A 239 23.08 6.19 4.06
CA GLY A 239 23.22 6.02 2.63
C GLY A 239 22.20 6.85 1.85
N GLU A 240 22.20 6.65 0.55
CA GLU A 240 21.28 7.30 -0.36
C GLU A 240 20.74 6.31 -1.41
N GLY A 241 19.58 6.61 -1.96
CA GLY A 241 18.99 5.87 -3.06
C GLY A 241 17.79 6.60 -3.64
N THR A 242 17.11 5.99 -4.60
CA THR A 242 15.89 6.55 -5.17
C THR A 242 14.67 5.72 -4.76
N ALA A 243 13.53 6.40 -4.62
CA ALA A 243 12.25 5.77 -4.35
C ALA A 243 11.11 6.51 -5.06
N SER A 244 10.14 5.77 -5.57
CA SER A 244 8.88 6.25 -6.17
C SER A 244 7.75 5.27 -5.84
N PRO A 245 6.50 5.50 -6.28
CA PRO A 245 5.40 4.57 -6.00
C PRO A 245 5.59 3.16 -6.61
N ASN A 246 6.44 3.04 -7.64
CA ASN A 246 6.67 1.79 -8.37
C ASN A 246 8.12 1.29 -8.31
N ASN A 247 9.06 2.13 -7.84
CA ASN A 247 10.46 1.78 -7.66
C ASN A 247 10.83 1.93 -6.19
N HIS A 248 11.10 0.82 -5.51
CA HIS A 248 11.33 0.84 -4.06
C HIS A 248 12.82 0.73 -3.73
N LEU A 249 13.27 1.50 -2.75
CA LEU A 249 14.61 1.40 -2.19
C LEU A 249 14.67 0.20 -1.23
N LYS A 250 15.59 -0.74 -1.47
CA LYS A 250 15.71 -2.03 -0.73
C LYS A 250 17.07 -2.28 -0.11
N THR A 251 17.94 -1.27 -0.04
CA THR A 251 19.34 -1.40 0.41
C THR A 251 19.53 -1.20 1.91
N ILE A 252 18.45 -0.92 2.65
CA ILE A 252 18.52 -0.55 4.06
C ILE A 252 18.32 -1.80 4.91
N ARG A 253 19.35 -2.18 5.67
CA ARG A 253 19.33 -3.31 6.60
C ARG A 253 19.55 -2.86 8.03
N LEU A 254 18.74 -3.39 8.96
CA LEU A 254 18.88 -3.23 10.40
C LEU A 254 19.40 -4.54 11.02
N PRO A 255 20.66 -4.61 11.48
CA PRO A 255 21.20 -5.83 12.06
C PRO A 255 20.49 -6.25 13.36
N ALA A 256 20.26 -7.56 13.50
CA ALA A 256 19.75 -8.18 14.71
C ALA A 256 20.79 -8.14 15.85
N PRO A 257 20.37 -8.24 17.12
CA PRO A 257 21.32 -8.38 18.22
C PRO A 257 21.98 -9.77 18.18
N ALA A 258 23.21 -9.88 18.68
CA ALA A 258 24.03 -11.08 18.49
C ALA A 258 23.50 -12.31 19.26
N GLY A 259 23.08 -12.13 20.51
CA GLY A 259 22.58 -13.20 21.37
C GLY A 259 21.08 -13.43 21.19
N VAL A 260 20.66 -14.70 21.15
CA VAL A 260 19.25 -15.09 21.19
C VAL A 260 18.57 -14.49 22.42
N GLY A 261 17.35 -13.97 22.25
CA GLY A 261 16.58 -13.32 23.31
C GLY A 261 16.95 -11.86 23.55
N ASN A 262 18.15 -11.42 23.14
CA ASN A 262 18.56 -10.02 23.28
C ASN A 262 17.73 -9.13 22.37
N THR A 263 17.64 -7.86 22.77
CA THR A 263 16.94 -6.82 22.01
C THR A 263 17.88 -5.68 21.65
N ILE A 264 17.56 -4.96 20.58
CA ILE A 264 18.23 -3.73 20.18
C ILE A 264 17.19 -2.78 19.59
N ASP A 265 17.25 -1.52 19.99
CA ASP A 265 16.35 -0.48 19.52
C ASP A 265 17.03 0.34 18.40
N TYR A 266 16.26 0.72 17.40
CA TYR A 266 16.71 1.54 16.28
C TYR A 266 15.82 2.77 16.09
N LYS A 267 16.44 3.90 15.75
CA LYS A 267 15.81 5.03 15.09
C LYS A 267 16.27 5.06 13.64
N VAL A 268 15.34 5.11 12.69
CA VAL A 268 15.64 5.29 11.27
C VAL A 268 15.03 6.60 10.80
N GLN A 269 15.86 7.47 10.22
CA GLN A 269 15.44 8.74 9.66
C GLN A 269 15.62 8.72 8.15
N PHE A 270 14.57 9.12 7.44
CA PHE A 270 14.54 9.28 5.98
C PHE A 270 14.31 10.75 5.66
N ASN A 271 15.16 11.31 4.81
CA ASN A 271 14.98 12.64 4.22
C ASN A 271 14.83 12.48 2.71
N ALA A 272 13.65 12.82 2.20
CA ALA A 272 13.30 12.75 0.80
C ALA A 272 13.43 14.13 0.15
N ASN A 273 14.24 14.21 -0.90
CA ASN A 273 14.61 15.45 -1.59
C ASN A 273 14.32 15.34 -3.09
N LYS A 274 13.69 16.38 -3.65
CA LYS A 274 13.42 16.48 -5.09
C LYS A 274 13.46 17.94 -5.54
N THR A 275 14.64 18.37 -5.95
CA THR A 275 14.91 19.75 -6.35
C THR A 275 15.32 19.81 -7.82
N PRO A 276 14.82 20.78 -8.62
CA PRO A 276 13.75 21.73 -8.28
C PRO A 276 12.37 21.05 -8.28
N GLY A 277 11.34 21.75 -7.79
CA GLY A 277 9.94 21.32 -7.95
C GLY A 277 9.20 21.05 -6.65
N PHE A 278 9.86 20.43 -5.66
CA PHE A 278 9.24 20.06 -4.38
C PHE A 278 10.08 20.49 -3.17
N ALA A 279 9.39 20.77 -2.07
CA ALA A 279 10.01 20.93 -0.76
C ALA A 279 10.31 19.56 -0.14
N PRO A 280 11.39 19.43 0.66
CA PRO A 280 11.80 18.15 1.22
C PRO A 280 10.79 17.60 2.23
N ASN A 281 10.81 16.28 2.41
CA ASN A 281 10.01 15.59 3.43
C ASN A 281 10.88 14.71 4.33
N THR A 282 10.52 14.60 5.60
CA THR A 282 11.24 13.76 6.57
C THR A 282 10.29 12.81 7.24
N LYS A 283 10.70 11.55 7.37
CA LYS A 283 10.01 10.52 8.16
C LYS A 283 10.99 9.89 9.12
N ILE A 284 10.53 9.63 10.34
CA ILE A 284 11.28 8.91 11.36
C ILE A 284 10.45 7.69 11.76
N VAL A 285 11.10 6.53 11.85
CA VAL A 285 10.48 5.27 12.29
C VAL A 285 11.39 4.62 13.33
N TYR A 286 10.78 4.09 14.39
CA TYR A 286 11.47 3.41 15.48
C TYR A 286 11.18 1.91 15.46
N TYR A 287 12.21 1.10 15.71
CA TYR A 287 12.15 -0.35 15.72
C TYR A 287 12.74 -0.92 17.01
N LYS A 288 12.19 -2.04 17.47
CA LYS A 288 12.74 -2.90 18.51
C LYS A 288 12.94 -4.29 17.93
N LEU A 289 14.19 -4.65 17.66
CA LEU A 289 14.54 -5.95 17.12
C LEU A 289 14.88 -6.90 18.26
N LYS A 290 14.30 -8.10 18.26
CA LYS A 290 14.67 -9.20 19.17
C LYS A 290 15.26 -10.35 18.37
N ARG A 291 16.42 -10.88 18.74
CA ARG A 291 16.96 -12.10 18.09
C ARG A 291 16.12 -13.29 18.54
N ALA A 292 15.40 -13.90 17.61
CA ALA A 292 14.62 -15.09 17.84
C ALA A 292 15.51 -16.34 17.86
N GLU A 293 15.11 -17.35 18.62
CA GLU A 293 15.72 -18.67 18.57
C GLU A 293 15.17 -19.44 17.36
N VAL A 294 16.06 -20.15 16.66
CA VAL A 294 15.67 -21.16 15.67
C VAL A 294 15.94 -22.53 16.30
N ILE A 295 14.87 -23.26 16.60
CA ILE A 295 14.91 -24.46 17.43
C ILE A 295 15.76 -25.54 16.76
N GLY A 296 16.78 -26.06 17.44
CA GLY A 296 17.64 -27.10 16.87
C GLY A 296 18.54 -26.64 15.70
N SER A 297 18.71 -25.33 15.48
CA SER A 297 19.59 -24.78 14.43
C SER A 297 21.06 -25.23 14.53
N SER A 298 21.55 -25.52 15.74
CA SER A 298 22.91 -26.04 15.97
C SER A 298 23.02 -27.57 15.77
N LEU A 299 21.90 -28.27 15.58
CA LEU A 299 21.86 -29.72 15.47
C LEU A 299 21.93 -30.12 13.99
N SER A 300 22.76 -31.11 13.67
CA SER A 300 22.89 -31.63 12.31
C SER A 300 21.90 -32.75 11.97
N SER A 301 21.42 -33.49 12.98
CA SER A 301 20.49 -34.59 12.81
C SER A 301 19.03 -34.12 12.75
N PRO A 302 18.26 -34.47 11.70
CA PRO A 302 16.83 -34.16 11.63
C PRO A 302 15.99 -34.74 12.77
N THR A 303 16.39 -35.89 13.33
CA THR A 303 15.68 -36.49 14.47
C THR A 303 15.97 -35.76 15.77
N ASP A 304 17.21 -35.29 15.96
CA ASP A 304 17.56 -34.51 17.15
C ASP A 304 16.89 -33.12 17.10
N LYS A 305 16.78 -32.55 15.89
CA LYS A 305 15.98 -31.35 15.63
C LYS A 305 14.50 -31.56 16.01
N TRP A 306 13.92 -32.69 15.60
CA TRP A 306 12.55 -33.04 15.97
C TRP A 306 12.38 -33.12 17.50
N GLN A 307 13.33 -33.77 18.19
CA GLN A 307 13.30 -33.85 19.65
C GLN A 307 13.39 -32.47 20.31
N ALA A 308 14.29 -31.60 19.84
CA ALA A 308 14.39 -30.23 20.36
C ALA A 308 13.09 -29.43 20.14
N LEU A 309 12.44 -29.61 18.99
CA LEU A 309 11.13 -29.00 18.72
C LEU A 309 10.04 -29.57 19.61
N LYS A 310 10.04 -30.88 19.87
CA LYS A 310 9.13 -31.56 20.80
C LYS A 310 9.26 -30.98 22.20
N ASP A 311 10.48 -30.91 22.72
CA ASP A 311 10.74 -30.36 24.05
C ASP A 311 10.26 -28.91 24.15
N ALA A 312 10.49 -28.09 23.12
CA ALA A 312 10.04 -26.71 23.09
C ALA A 312 8.50 -26.59 23.05
N VAL A 313 7.83 -27.39 22.22
CA VAL A 313 6.37 -27.38 22.07
C VAL A 313 5.67 -27.90 23.33
N GLU A 314 6.18 -28.96 23.97
CA GLU A 314 5.64 -29.53 25.21
C GLU A 314 5.81 -28.60 26.42
N ASN A 315 6.72 -27.62 26.33
CA ASN A 315 6.93 -26.59 27.34
C ASN A 315 6.40 -25.20 26.96
N ALA A 316 5.64 -25.10 25.86
CA ALA A 316 5.13 -23.83 25.35
C ALA A 316 4.28 -23.07 26.38
N SER A 317 4.37 -21.75 26.32
CA SER A 317 3.43 -20.81 26.91
C SER A 317 2.42 -20.31 25.87
N GLY A 318 1.28 -19.81 26.33
CA GLY A 318 0.24 -19.30 25.45
C GLY A 318 0.74 -18.14 24.57
N GLY A 319 0.68 -18.33 23.25
CA GLY A 319 1.11 -17.37 22.23
C GLY A 319 2.55 -17.55 21.75
N ASP A 320 3.28 -18.57 22.23
CA ASP A 320 4.65 -18.80 21.80
C ASP A 320 4.76 -19.10 20.29
N VAL A 321 5.85 -18.63 19.69
CA VAL A 321 6.19 -18.84 18.28
C VAL A 321 7.55 -19.52 18.17
N PHE A 322 7.55 -20.75 17.70
CA PHE A 322 8.74 -21.56 17.46
C PHE A 322 9.19 -21.42 16.01
N PHE A 323 10.39 -20.90 15.80
CA PHE A 323 10.97 -20.80 14.46
C PHE A 323 11.79 -22.06 14.14
N ILE A 324 11.61 -22.60 12.94
CA ILE A 324 12.29 -23.81 12.49
C ILE A 324 12.91 -23.64 11.10
N GLU A 325 14.00 -24.36 10.84
CA GLU A 325 14.68 -24.36 9.54
C GLU A 325 15.25 -25.73 9.14
N GLY A 326 15.16 -26.02 7.84
CA GLY A 326 15.49 -27.33 7.31
C GLY A 326 14.53 -28.43 7.79
N GLU A 327 14.99 -29.68 7.76
CA GLU A 327 14.16 -30.85 8.02
C GLU A 327 14.20 -31.31 9.49
N TYR A 328 13.02 -31.63 10.01
CA TYR A 328 12.77 -32.22 11.33
C TYR A 328 12.06 -33.55 11.07
N THR A 329 12.70 -34.66 11.44
CA THR A 329 12.22 -36.01 11.11
C THR A 329 11.74 -36.72 12.36
N MET A 330 10.48 -37.14 12.36
CA MET A 330 9.86 -37.87 13.46
C MET A 330 10.57 -39.23 13.63
N PRO A 331 11.24 -39.48 14.77
CA PRO A 331 12.06 -40.68 14.92
C PRO A 331 11.24 -41.96 15.15
N SER A 332 10.09 -41.85 15.81
CA SER A 332 9.21 -42.99 16.07
C SER A 332 7.78 -42.53 16.29
N GLY A 333 6.82 -43.44 16.18
CA GLY A 333 5.40 -43.14 16.39
C GLY A 333 5.03 -42.59 17.77
N SER A 334 5.87 -42.77 18.80
CA SER A 334 5.68 -42.18 20.14
C SER A 334 6.15 -40.73 20.26
N ASP A 335 6.78 -40.18 19.23
CA ASP A 335 7.36 -38.83 19.23
C ASP A 335 6.43 -37.75 18.69
N THR A 336 5.12 -37.96 18.83
CA THR A 336 4.10 -36.96 18.49
C THR A 336 4.34 -35.66 19.26
N LEU A 337 4.38 -34.54 18.55
CA LEU A 337 4.40 -33.20 19.14
C LEU A 337 3.05 -32.90 19.79
N LYS A 338 3.08 -32.53 21.07
CA LYS A 338 1.88 -32.18 21.83
C LYS A 338 2.14 -30.87 22.57
N PRO A 339 1.48 -29.76 22.21
CA PRO A 339 1.55 -28.55 23.01
C PRO A 339 1.15 -28.82 24.45
N LYS A 340 1.72 -28.05 25.38
CA LYS A 340 1.29 -28.07 26.77
C LYS A 340 -0.21 -27.79 26.86
N ASP A 341 -0.89 -28.48 27.77
CA ASP A 341 -2.32 -28.28 27.96
C ASP A 341 -2.67 -26.80 28.14
N TYR A 342 -3.74 -26.36 27.47
CA TYR A 342 -4.26 -24.97 27.45
C TYR A 342 -3.36 -23.94 26.75
N MET A 343 -2.21 -24.33 26.19
CA MET A 343 -1.26 -23.38 25.59
C MET A 343 -1.35 -23.44 24.06
N SER A 344 -1.84 -22.36 23.46
CA SER A 344 -1.84 -22.18 22.01
C SER A 344 -0.46 -21.71 21.55
N CYS A 345 0.04 -22.22 20.43
CA CYS A 345 1.37 -21.86 19.91
C CYS A 345 1.44 -21.91 18.38
N THR A 346 2.53 -21.38 17.83
CA THR A 346 2.80 -21.36 16.39
C THR A 346 4.13 -22.06 16.10
N ILE A 347 4.17 -22.92 15.08
CA ILE A 347 5.42 -23.37 14.44
C ILE A 347 5.54 -22.64 13.10
N ARG A 348 6.62 -21.87 12.93
CA ARG A 348 6.85 -21.03 11.76
C ARG A 348 8.17 -21.36 11.06
N GLY A 349 8.09 -21.74 9.79
CA GLY A 349 9.26 -21.95 8.94
C GLY A 349 9.84 -20.65 8.36
N ILE A 350 11.16 -20.64 8.18
CA ILE A 350 11.91 -19.47 7.66
C ILE A 350 12.86 -19.81 6.50
N ASN A 351 13.31 -21.06 6.37
CA ASN A 351 14.25 -21.55 5.34
C ASN A 351 13.96 -23.02 5.01
N ASN A 352 13.14 -23.29 3.99
CA ASN A 352 12.77 -24.66 3.55
C ASN A 352 12.41 -25.59 4.72
N ALA A 353 11.68 -25.07 5.71
CA ALA A 353 11.34 -25.84 6.90
C ALA A 353 10.44 -27.02 6.52
N VAL A 354 10.79 -28.22 7.00
CA VAL A 354 10.04 -29.44 6.74
C VAL A 354 9.78 -30.16 8.05
N LEU A 355 8.52 -30.46 8.32
CA LEU A 355 8.13 -31.51 9.26
C LEU A 355 7.99 -32.80 8.44
N ASN A 356 8.85 -33.78 8.70
CA ASN A 356 8.87 -35.07 8.03
C ASN A 356 8.38 -36.15 9.00
N GLY A 357 7.25 -36.77 8.69
CA GLY A 357 6.68 -37.86 9.48
C GLY A 357 7.45 -39.17 9.33
N ASP A 358 8.24 -39.35 8.27
CA ASP A 358 9.01 -40.56 7.97
C ASP A 358 8.18 -41.87 8.00
N GLY A 359 6.90 -41.79 7.62
CA GLY A 359 5.96 -42.89 7.74
C GLY A 359 5.64 -43.28 9.19
N GLN A 360 6.08 -42.48 10.17
CA GLN A 360 5.88 -42.69 11.59
C GLN A 360 4.61 -42.01 12.08
N GLY A 361 3.86 -42.76 12.89
CA GLY A 361 2.81 -42.27 13.79
C GLY A 361 1.95 -41.09 13.32
N LYS A 362 1.57 -40.28 14.30
CA LYS A 362 0.87 -39.01 14.15
C LYS A 362 1.84 -37.91 14.55
N MET A 363 2.07 -36.94 13.67
CA MET A 363 3.11 -35.93 13.85
C MET A 363 2.76 -34.93 14.96
N ILE A 364 1.53 -34.43 14.95
CA ILE A 364 1.05 -33.42 15.91
C ILE A 364 -0.34 -33.79 16.42
N SER A 365 -0.55 -33.68 17.73
CA SER A 365 -1.85 -33.89 18.35
C SER A 365 -2.15 -32.77 19.35
N ILE A 366 -3.31 -32.12 19.20
CA ILE A 366 -3.77 -31.05 20.10
C ILE A 366 -5.14 -31.39 20.71
N GLY A 367 -5.39 -30.90 21.92
CA GLY A 367 -6.72 -30.87 22.52
C GLY A 367 -7.12 -32.04 23.43
N SER A 368 -6.19 -32.79 24.02
CA SER A 368 -6.54 -33.96 24.85
C SER A 368 -7.37 -33.64 26.09
N ASN A 369 -7.17 -32.48 26.71
CA ASN A 369 -7.82 -32.10 27.98
C ASN A 369 -8.58 -30.76 27.92
N SER A 370 -8.45 -29.99 26.84
CA SER A 370 -9.04 -28.66 26.66
C SER A 370 -8.86 -28.12 25.24
N THR A 371 -9.54 -27.01 24.91
CA THR A 371 -9.38 -26.27 23.64
C THR A 371 -7.98 -25.64 23.53
N GLN A 372 -7.30 -25.89 22.42
CA GLN A 372 -5.98 -25.32 22.09
C GLN A 372 -5.93 -24.95 20.61
N ASN A 373 -5.24 -23.87 20.26
CA ASN A 373 -5.09 -23.47 18.88
C ASN A 373 -3.63 -23.60 18.45
N MET A 374 -3.40 -24.19 17.28
CA MET A 374 -2.05 -24.34 16.74
C MET A 374 -1.96 -23.81 15.32
N ILE A 375 -0.97 -22.94 15.09
CA ILE A 375 -0.70 -22.37 13.77
C ILE A 375 0.55 -23.03 13.19
N LEU A 376 0.45 -23.56 11.98
CA LEU A 376 1.59 -24.03 11.19
C LEU A 376 1.77 -23.07 10.02
N GLU A 377 2.90 -22.36 9.97
CA GLU A 377 3.12 -21.28 9.01
C GLU A 377 4.42 -21.47 8.22
N ASN A 378 4.37 -21.26 6.90
CA ASN A 378 5.55 -21.21 6.01
C ASN A 378 6.44 -22.47 6.05
N LEU A 379 5.84 -23.67 6.07
CA LEU A 379 6.58 -24.93 6.15
C LEU A 379 6.00 -26.00 5.22
N LYS A 380 6.75 -27.09 5.05
CA LYS A 380 6.30 -28.30 4.37
C LYS A 380 5.97 -29.39 5.39
N ILE A 381 4.90 -30.13 5.17
CA ILE A 381 4.59 -31.39 5.87
C ILE A 381 4.77 -32.52 4.87
N GLN A 382 5.53 -33.57 5.23
CA GLN A 382 5.75 -34.69 4.31
C GLN A 382 5.83 -36.05 4.97
N ASN A 383 5.65 -37.10 4.14
CA ASN A 383 5.80 -38.51 4.51
C ASN A 383 5.00 -38.88 5.78
N GLY A 384 3.75 -38.42 5.87
CA GLY A 384 2.87 -38.89 6.95
C GLY A 384 2.58 -40.38 6.81
N LYS A 385 2.31 -41.07 7.93
CA LYS A 385 1.93 -42.48 7.91
C LYS A 385 0.59 -42.67 7.20
N ASP A 386 0.55 -43.47 6.13
CA ASP A 386 -0.65 -43.70 5.32
C ASP A 386 -1.93 -44.07 6.11
N ASP A 387 -1.77 -44.85 7.19
CA ASP A 387 -2.88 -45.34 8.00
C ASP A 387 -3.40 -44.31 9.02
N LEU A 388 -2.64 -43.26 9.34
CA LEU A 388 -2.97 -42.28 10.38
C LEU A 388 -3.00 -40.86 9.83
N TYR A 389 -3.79 -39.97 10.44
CA TYR A 389 -3.71 -38.54 10.13
C TYR A 389 -2.44 -37.95 10.72
N ALA A 390 -1.71 -37.17 9.92
CA ALA A 390 -0.49 -36.50 10.36
C ALA A 390 -0.77 -35.49 11.50
N LEU A 391 -1.89 -34.78 11.41
CA LEU A 391 -2.36 -33.80 12.38
C LEU A 391 -3.68 -34.25 13.00
N SER A 392 -3.87 -34.00 14.29
CA SER A 392 -5.10 -34.36 14.99
C SER A 392 -5.52 -33.30 16.00
N ALA A 393 -6.77 -32.88 15.92
CA ALA A 393 -7.38 -31.94 16.85
C ALA A 393 -8.62 -32.52 17.53
N SER A 394 -8.78 -32.18 18.81
CA SER A 394 -9.86 -32.66 19.66
C SER A 394 -10.35 -31.57 20.63
N MET A 395 -11.48 -31.79 21.29
CA MET A 395 -12.05 -30.88 22.32
C MET A 395 -12.14 -29.41 21.88
N GLY A 396 -12.62 -29.12 20.66
CA GLY A 396 -12.78 -27.76 20.13
C GLY A 396 -11.46 -27.08 19.73
N SER A 397 -10.35 -27.82 19.72
CA SER A 397 -9.03 -27.29 19.34
C SER A 397 -8.92 -27.05 17.84
N GLU A 398 -8.24 -25.98 17.45
CA GLU A 398 -8.20 -25.52 16.06
C GLU A 398 -6.81 -25.62 15.46
N PHE A 399 -6.75 -25.97 14.18
CA PHE A 399 -5.52 -25.84 13.38
C PHE A 399 -5.67 -24.72 12.36
N HIS A 400 -4.62 -23.90 12.22
CA HIS A 400 -4.49 -22.96 11.10
C HIS A 400 -3.20 -23.25 10.34
N LEU A 401 -3.35 -23.77 9.12
CA LEU A 401 -2.26 -23.97 8.19
C LEU A 401 -2.19 -22.77 7.25
N LYS A 402 -1.05 -22.06 7.28
CA LYS A 402 -0.83 -20.84 6.52
C LYS A 402 0.43 -20.94 5.66
N ASN A 403 0.30 -20.81 4.34
CA ASN A 403 1.39 -20.99 3.39
C ASN A 403 2.10 -22.36 3.56
N VAL A 404 1.32 -23.42 3.77
CA VAL A 404 1.84 -24.77 3.99
C VAL A 404 1.78 -25.59 2.70
N THR A 405 2.84 -26.32 2.41
CA THR A 405 2.83 -27.34 1.34
C THR A 405 2.81 -28.73 1.95
N VAL A 406 1.95 -29.61 1.47
CA VAL A 406 1.87 -31.00 1.91
C VAL A 406 2.19 -31.94 0.74
N LYS A 407 3.05 -32.94 0.99
CA LYS A 407 3.53 -33.88 -0.02
C LYS A 407 3.76 -35.26 0.58
N ASP A 408 3.41 -36.32 -0.15
CA ASP A 408 3.57 -37.71 0.31
C ASP A 408 2.83 -37.95 1.66
N THR A 409 1.70 -37.26 1.88
CA THR A 409 0.89 -37.38 3.11
C THR A 409 -0.58 -37.49 2.75
N LYS A 410 -1.08 -38.72 2.65
CA LYS A 410 -2.46 -39.01 2.22
C LYS A 410 -3.52 -38.48 3.18
N LYS A 411 -3.30 -38.67 4.49
CA LYS A 411 -4.19 -38.23 5.57
C LYS A 411 -3.56 -37.05 6.31
N ILE A 412 -3.96 -35.83 5.96
CA ILE A 412 -3.34 -34.61 6.52
C ILE A 412 -3.85 -34.35 7.94
N ILE A 413 -5.16 -34.22 8.11
CA ILE A 413 -5.73 -33.75 9.37
C ILE A 413 -7.06 -34.42 9.70
N GLU A 414 -7.21 -34.82 10.96
CA GLU A 414 -8.50 -35.12 11.58
C GLU A 414 -8.81 -34.07 12.66
N SER A 415 -10.02 -33.53 12.65
CA SER A 415 -10.52 -32.68 13.73
C SER A 415 -11.91 -33.14 14.15
N ASN A 416 -12.07 -33.45 15.44
CA ASN A 416 -13.32 -34.01 15.92
C ASN A 416 -14.31 -32.93 16.38
N SER A 417 -13.85 -31.71 16.66
CA SER A 417 -14.74 -30.67 17.20
C SER A 417 -14.27 -29.22 17.03
N GLY A 418 -13.04 -28.98 16.54
CA GLY A 418 -12.56 -27.62 16.27
C GLY A 418 -12.38 -27.34 14.79
N ASP A 419 -12.27 -26.07 14.45
CA ASP A 419 -12.10 -25.63 13.07
C ASP A 419 -10.70 -25.96 12.54
N VAL A 420 -10.63 -26.21 11.23
CA VAL A 420 -9.39 -26.29 10.46
C VAL A 420 -9.39 -25.17 9.45
N THR A 421 -8.37 -24.33 9.45
CA THR A 421 -8.23 -23.22 8.50
C THR A 421 -7.08 -23.45 7.55
N PHE A 422 -7.36 -23.47 6.25
CA PHE A 422 -6.38 -23.53 5.18
C PHE A 422 -6.27 -22.15 4.50
N GLU A 423 -5.11 -21.52 4.64
CA GLU A 423 -4.74 -20.26 4.01
C GLU A 423 -3.51 -20.47 3.13
N ASN A 424 -3.67 -20.39 1.80
CA ASN A 424 -2.61 -20.65 0.84
C ASN A 424 -1.95 -22.04 1.00
N VAL A 425 -2.76 -23.08 1.27
CA VAL A 425 -2.26 -24.46 1.43
C VAL A 425 -2.21 -25.18 0.08
N LYS A 426 -1.11 -25.89 -0.20
CA LYS A 426 -0.95 -26.72 -1.40
C LYS A 426 -0.82 -28.19 -1.05
N ALA A 427 -1.71 -29.05 -1.53
CA ALA A 427 -1.66 -30.50 -1.25
C ALA A 427 -2.24 -31.33 -2.40
N HIS A 428 -1.42 -32.10 -3.13
CA HIS A 428 -1.85 -32.76 -4.38
C HIS A 428 -1.88 -34.31 -4.34
N ASP A 429 -1.73 -34.90 -3.16
CA ASP A 429 -1.73 -36.36 -3.00
C ASP A 429 -3.15 -36.94 -3.08
N THR A 430 -3.31 -38.14 -3.65
CA THR A 430 -4.57 -38.59 -4.27
C THR A 430 -5.65 -39.18 -3.36
N ASP A 431 -5.50 -39.19 -2.03
CA ASP A 431 -6.43 -39.87 -1.10
C ASP A 431 -6.96 -38.96 0.04
N SER A 432 -7.83 -39.48 0.92
CA SER A 432 -8.64 -38.70 1.89
C SER A 432 -7.81 -37.79 2.82
N ILE A 433 -7.85 -36.49 2.54
CA ILE A 433 -6.94 -35.49 3.09
C ILE A 433 -7.37 -35.02 4.48
N ILE A 434 -8.69 -34.85 4.69
CA ILE A 434 -9.24 -34.15 5.86
C ILE A 434 -10.43 -34.94 6.39
N LYS A 435 -10.54 -35.11 7.71
CA LYS A 435 -11.73 -35.62 8.39
C LYS A 435 -12.22 -34.61 9.43
N LEU A 436 -13.51 -34.27 9.39
CA LEU A 436 -14.14 -33.31 10.31
C LEU A 436 -15.41 -33.87 10.96
N GLY A 437 -15.57 -33.67 12.27
CA GLY A 437 -16.76 -34.03 13.06
C GLY A 437 -16.56 -35.24 14.00
N GLU A 438 -17.65 -35.71 14.63
CA GLU A 438 -17.73 -36.85 15.60
C GLU A 438 -17.35 -36.59 17.07
N GLY A 439 -16.89 -35.39 17.42
CA GLY A 439 -16.62 -35.05 18.82
C GLY A 439 -17.91 -34.79 19.60
N ALA A 440 -18.05 -35.38 20.78
CA ALA A 440 -19.16 -35.08 21.67
C ALA A 440 -19.03 -33.65 22.24
N HIS A 441 -20.12 -32.90 22.16
CA HIS A 441 -20.31 -31.61 22.79
C HIS A 441 -21.18 -31.77 24.06
N LEU A 442 -20.98 -30.89 25.04
CA LEU A 442 -21.68 -30.97 26.33
C LEU A 442 -23.08 -30.33 26.30
N TYR A 443 -23.44 -29.64 25.21
CA TYR A 443 -24.69 -28.90 25.08
C TYR A 443 -25.42 -29.30 23.79
N GLY A 444 -26.74 -29.55 23.88
CA GLY A 444 -27.56 -30.19 22.83
C GLY A 444 -27.96 -29.32 21.63
N GLU A 445 -27.10 -28.40 21.18
CA GLU A 445 -27.25 -27.67 19.92
C GLU A 445 -26.31 -28.26 18.85
N VAL A 446 -26.74 -28.27 17.58
CA VAL A 446 -25.88 -28.71 16.46
C VAL A 446 -24.79 -27.67 16.25
N LEU A 447 -23.55 -28.06 16.53
CA LEU A 447 -22.36 -27.27 16.25
C LEU A 447 -21.61 -27.82 15.05
N TYR A 448 -20.83 -26.96 14.40
CA TYR A 448 -20.04 -27.30 13.24
C TYR A 448 -18.55 -27.27 13.56
N SER A 449 -17.81 -28.22 13.00
CA SER A 449 -16.36 -28.14 12.79
C SER A 449 -16.14 -27.81 11.32
N TYR A 450 -15.60 -26.62 11.05
CA TYR A 450 -15.44 -26.13 9.68
C TYR A 450 -14.05 -26.42 9.13
N LEU A 451 -13.99 -26.79 7.85
CA LEU A 451 -12.85 -26.46 7.01
C LEU A 451 -13.03 -25.04 6.47
N ASN A 452 -12.37 -24.06 7.08
CA ASN A 452 -12.31 -22.69 6.57
C ASN A 452 -11.26 -22.63 5.44
N VAL A 453 -11.65 -22.25 4.23
CA VAL A 453 -10.74 -22.18 3.06
C VAL A 453 -10.63 -20.76 2.55
N LYS A 454 -9.39 -20.27 2.38
CA LYS A 454 -9.09 -18.95 1.81
C LYS A 454 -7.74 -18.88 1.07
N GLY A 455 -7.61 -17.82 0.28
CA GLY A 455 -6.40 -17.47 -0.46
C GLY A 455 -6.12 -18.42 -1.63
N ASP A 456 -4.84 -18.58 -1.92
CA ASP A 456 -4.31 -19.45 -2.99
C ASP A 456 -4.29 -20.93 -2.60
N THR A 457 -5.17 -21.33 -1.68
CA THR A 457 -5.33 -22.74 -1.31
C THR A 457 -5.74 -23.56 -2.53
N ASP A 458 -5.02 -24.66 -2.76
CA ASP A 458 -5.22 -25.61 -3.84
C ASP A 458 -4.86 -27.01 -3.35
N PHE A 459 -5.88 -27.86 -3.16
CA PHE A 459 -5.66 -29.25 -2.80
C PHE A 459 -6.51 -30.22 -3.62
N LYS A 460 -5.95 -31.39 -3.90
CA LYS A 460 -6.56 -32.44 -4.72
C LYS A 460 -6.81 -33.67 -3.88
N GLY A 461 -7.92 -33.71 -3.16
CA GLY A 461 -8.32 -34.92 -2.46
C GLY A 461 -9.69 -34.81 -1.81
N THR A 462 -10.01 -35.77 -0.96
CA THR A 462 -11.35 -35.91 -0.39
C THR A 462 -11.42 -35.29 1.00
N VAL A 463 -12.44 -34.48 1.26
CA VAL A 463 -12.80 -34.01 2.59
C VAL A 463 -13.91 -34.92 3.14
N LYS A 464 -13.58 -35.71 4.15
CA LYS A 464 -14.54 -36.53 4.89
C LYS A 464 -15.30 -35.64 5.87
N LEU A 465 -16.58 -35.42 5.59
CA LEU A 465 -17.48 -34.67 6.45
C LEU A 465 -18.38 -35.64 7.21
N ILE A 466 -18.33 -35.58 8.52
CA ILE A 466 -19.09 -36.49 9.35
C ILE A 466 -20.27 -35.75 9.97
N SER A 467 -21.47 -36.24 9.67
CA SER A 467 -22.70 -35.80 10.29
C SER A 467 -22.91 -36.62 11.57
N PRO A 468 -23.30 -36.01 12.69
CA PRO A 468 -23.28 -36.68 13.97
C PRO A 468 -24.36 -37.75 14.09
N TYR A 469 -24.06 -38.84 14.83
CA TYR A 469 -25.03 -39.91 15.11
C TYR A 469 -25.97 -39.51 16.26
N SER A 470 -25.53 -38.58 17.12
CA SER A 470 -26.31 -38.00 18.20
C SER A 470 -26.48 -36.49 18.02
N THR A 471 -27.50 -35.89 18.64
CA THR A 471 -27.72 -34.44 18.59
C THR A 471 -26.63 -33.61 19.27
N ASN A 472 -25.70 -34.27 19.98
CA ASN A 472 -24.67 -33.62 20.75
C ASN A 472 -23.30 -33.68 20.06
N ASP A 473 -23.14 -34.32 18.89
CA ASP A 473 -21.82 -34.35 18.23
C ASP A 473 -21.66 -33.22 17.20
N TYR A 474 -20.42 -32.79 16.97
CA TYR A 474 -20.12 -31.78 15.95
C TYR A 474 -20.31 -32.33 14.53
N THR A 475 -20.94 -31.52 13.67
CA THR A 475 -21.11 -31.75 12.24
C THR A 475 -19.93 -31.20 11.46
N GLY A 476 -19.32 -32.02 10.60
CA GLY A 476 -18.30 -31.53 9.67
C GLY A 476 -18.92 -30.68 8.55
N ALA A 477 -18.37 -29.50 8.30
CA ALA A 477 -18.79 -28.63 7.21
C ALA A 477 -17.62 -27.88 6.54
N ILE A 478 -17.89 -27.26 5.40
CA ILE A 478 -16.96 -26.37 4.70
C ILE A 478 -17.41 -24.92 4.87
N LYS A 479 -16.47 -24.01 5.11
CA LYS A 479 -16.71 -22.57 5.06
C LYS A 479 -15.77 -21.91 4.05
N ILE A 480 -16.36 -21.22 3.07
CA ILE A 480 -15.62 -20.46 2.06
C ILE A 480 -15.45 -19.03 2.55
N CYS A 481 -14.20 -18.59 2.71
CA CYS A 481 -13.87 -17.33 3.38
C CYS A 481 -13.37 -16.22 2.43
N ASP A 482 -13.46 -16.42 1.12
CA ASP A 482 -13.13 -15.41 0.11
C ASP A 482 -14.02 -15.51 -1.15
N LYS A 483 -13.73 -14.68 -2.16
CA LYS A 483 -14.54 -14.54 -3.39
C LYS A 483 -14.16 -15.57 -4.46
N LYS A 484 -14.02 -16.84 -4.07
CA LYS A 484 -13.54 -17.92 -4.95
C LYS A 484 -14.28 -19.23 -4.69
N SER A 485 -14.46 -20.03 -5.75
CA SER A 485 -14.89 -21.42 -5.64
C SER A 485 -13.69 -22.35 -5.64
N TYR A 486 -13.66 -23.28 -4.69
CA TYR A 486 -12.60 -24.26 -4.51
C TYR A 486 -12.99 -25.61 -5.11
N THR A 487 -12.03 -26.28 -5.75
CA THR A 487 -12.21 -27.63 -6.27
C THR A 487 -12.12 -28.61 -5.11
N LEU A 488 -13.28 -29.00 -4.57
CA LEU A 488 -13.38 -29.88 -3.41
C LEU A 488 -14.16 -31.14 -3.77
N LYS A 489 -13.77 -32.27 -3.17
CA LYS A 489 -14.55 -33.51 -3.22
C LYS A 489 -14.97 -33.91 -1.81
N LEU A 490 -16.26 -33.88 -1.53
CA LEU A 490 -16.83 -34.22 -0.23
C LEU A 490 -17.16 -35.72 -0.18
N ASP A 491 -16.91 -36.34 0.96
CA ASP A 491 -17.30 -37.72 1.24
C ASP A 491 -17.95 -37.78 2.62
N PHE A 492 -19.13 -38.37 2.71
CA PHE A 492 -19.85 -38.55 3.95
C PHE A 492 -19.72 -39.98 4.49
N LYS A 493 -18.81 -40.78 3.94
CA LYS A 493 -18.51 -42.12 4.43
C LYS A 493 -17.33 -42.10 5.41
N ASN A 494 -17.56 -42.62 6.62
CA ASN A 494 -16.51 -42.96 7.58
C ASN A 494 -16.18 -44.47 7.48
N ASP A 495 -15.07 -44.88 8.08
CA ASP A 495 -14.56 -46.25 7.98
C ASP A 495 -15.56 -47.28 8.56
N SER A 496 -16.40 -46.86 9.52
CA SER A 496 -17.41 -47.71 10.18
C SER A 496 -18.86 -47.33 9.87
N ASN A 497 -19.12 -46.15 9.29
CA ASN A 497 -20.47 -45.56 9.18
C ASN A 497 -20.70 -44.86 7.84
N ASN A 498 -21.96 -44.79 7.42
CA ASN A 498 -22.39 -44.06 6.24
C ASN A 498 -23.27 -42.86 6.65
N TYR A 499 -22.76 -41.64 6.50
CA TYR A 499 -23.43 -40.41 6.93
C TYR A 499 -24.22 -39.69 5.84
N TYR A 500 -24.30 -40.25 4.62
CA TYR A 500 -25.04 -39.62 3.53
C TYR A 500 -26.53 -39.42 3.86
N SER A 501 -27.14 -40.37 4.56
CA SER A 501 -28.54 -40.29 4.96
C SER A 501 -28.81 -39.21 6.02
N TYR A 502 -27.86 -39.01 6.94
CA TYR A 502 -27.96 -38.01 8.01
C TYR A 502 -27.66 -36.60 7.52
N ALA A 503 -26.72 -36.44 6.59
CA ALA A 503 -26.39 -35.16 5.98
C ALA A 503 -27.39 -34.76 4.88
N LYS A 504 -28.27 -35.67 4.44
CA LYS A 504 -29.23 -35.39 3.37
C LYS A 504 -30.15 -34.25 3.80
N ASP A 505 -30.28 -33.27 2.92
CA ASP A 505 -31.06 -32.04 3.10
C ASP A 505 -30.47 -31.05 4.12
N GLU A 506 -29.35 -31.37 4.76
CA GLU A 506 -28.62 -30.47 5.66
C GLU A 506 -27.64 -29.57 4.91
N GLN A 507 -27.39 -28.38 5.47
CA GLN A 507 -26.39 -27.45 4.94
C GLN A 507 -24.99 -27.88 5.38
N VAL A 508 -24.11 -28.13 4.41
CA VAL A 508 -22.75 -28.65 4.63
C VAL A 508 -21.66 -27.75 4.03
N VAL A 509 -22.06 -26.77 3.22
CA VAL A 509 -21.18 -25.71 2.71
C VAL A 509 -21.77 -24.35 3.06
N PHE A 510 -20.93 -23.50 3.62
CA PHE A 510 -21.26 -22.16 4.08
C PHE A 510 -20.38 -21.12 3.38
N LEU A 511 -20.90 -19.90 3.25
CA LEU A 511 -20.14 -18.73 2.88
C LEU A 511 -19.94 -17.86 4.12
N ASP A 512 -18.71 -17.43 4.38
CA ASP A 512 -18.42 -16.55 5.51
C ASP A 512 -19.15 -15.20 5.36
N ASN A 513 -19.76 -14.73 6.44
CA ASN A 513 -20.57 -13.51 6.45
C ASN A 513 -19.78 -12.24 6.08
N SER A 514 -18.46 -12.27 6.21
CA SER A 514 -17.59 -11.15 5.80
C SER A 514 -17.43 -11.04 4.27
N VAL A 515 -17.77 -12.08 3.52
CA VAL A 515 -17.62 -12.11 2.06
C VAL A 515 -18.79 -11.39 1.38
N THR A 516 -18.54 -10.18 0.89
CA THR A 516 -19.54 -9.36 0.20
C THR A 516 -19.37 -9.38 -1.33
N GLY A 517 -20.49 -9.34 -2.06
CA GLY A 517 -20.47 -9.32 -3.54
C GLY A 517 -20.07 -10.66 -4.19
N PHE A 518 -20.16 -11.76 -3.45
CA PHE A 518 -19.99 -13.13 -3.91
C PHE A 518 -21.08 -13.98 -3.23
N SER A 519 -21.69 -14.91 -3.96
CA SER A 519 -22.82 -15.71 -3.47
C SER A 519 -22.41 -17.15 -3.17
N LEU A 520 -23.15 -17.82 -2.27
CA LEU A 520 -22.94 -19.23 -1.97
C LEU A 520 -23.09 -20.12 -3.22
N ALA A 521 -24.05 -19.79 -4.09
CA ALA A 521 -24.23 -20.45 -5.39
C ALA A 521 -22.97 -20.39 -6.26
N GLN A 522 -22.23 -19.27 -6.24
CA GLN A 522 -20.95 -19.17 -6.95
C GLN A 522 -19.84 -19.96 -6.24
N ALA A 523 -19.87 -20.01 -4.91
CA ALA A 523 -18.86 -20.71 -4.11
C ALA A 523 -18.90 -22.24 -4.31
N VAL A 524 -20.09 -22.83 -4.44
CA VAL A 524 -20.27 -24.29 -4.55
C VAL A 524 -20.00 -24.87 -5.94
N LEU A 525 -19.83 -24.04 -6.98
CA LEU A 525 -19.75 -24.49 -8.39
C LEU A 525 -18.72 -25.60 -8.67
N LYS A 526 -17.60 -25.62 -7.94
CA LYS A 526 -16.52 -26.60 -8.12
C LYS A 526 -16.47 -27.66 -7.02
N ILE A 527 -17.49 -27.71 -6.16
CA ILE A 527 -17.60 -28.70 -5.09
C ILE A 527 -18.38 -29.90 -5.63
N THR A 528 -17.78 -31.08 -5.48
CA THR A 528 -18.35 -32.35 -5.90
C THR A 528 -18.55 -33.25 -4.69
N VAL A 529 -19.45 -34.22 -4.80
CA VAL A 529 -19.67 -35.23 -3.77
C VAL A 529 -19.28 -36.59 -4.34
N LYS A 530 -18.61 -37.41 -3.53
CA LYS A 530 -18.27 -38.79 -3.91
C LYS A 530 -19.56 -39.62 -4.00
N PRO A 531 -19.69 -40.54 -4.97
CA PRO A 531 -20.85 -41.44 -5.01
C PRO A 531 -20.89 -42.40 -3.81
N ASP A 532 -22.10 -42.76 -3.38
CA ASP A 532 -22.34 -43.78 -2.35
C ASP A 532 -23.02 -45.01 -2.98
N GLY A 533 -22.21 -45.96 -3.44
CA GLY A 533 -22.72 -47.11 -4.18
C GLY A 533 -23.43 -46.68 -5.47
N SER A 534 -24.72 -47.01 -5.59
CA SER A 534 -25.56 -46.59 -6.71
C SER A 534 -26.12 -45.18 -6.56
N ASP A 535 -26.13 -44.62 -5.35
CA ASP A 535 -26.71 -43.31 -5.08
C ASP A 535 -25.75 -42.18 -5.47
N GLN A 536 -26.30 -41.17 -6.15
CA GLN A 536 -25.58 -39.97 -6.56
C GLN A 536 -26.04 -38.79 -5.72
N TYR A 537 -25.10 -38.02 -5.19
CA TYR A 537 -25.37 -36.82 -4.39
C TYR A 537 -24.68 -35.59 -4.98
N TYR A 538 -25.21 -34.41 -4.70
CA TYR A 538 -24.63 -33.14 -5.09
C TYR A 538 -24.88 -32.06 -4.04
N ILE A 539 -24.14 -30.95 -4.12
CA ILE A 539 -24.37 -29.76 -3.29
C ILE A 539 -25.20 -28.77 -4.11
N ASP A 540 -26.35 -28.35 -3.59
CA ASP A 540 -27.20 -27.36 -4.26
C ASP A 540 -26.69 -25.92 -4.05
N ASN A 541 -27.36 -24.96 -4.67
CA ASN A 541 -26.98 -23.54 -4.61
C ASN A 541 -27.08 -22.92 -3.21
N ASN A 542 -27.74 -23.60 -2.26
CA ASN A 542 -27.83 -23.18 -0.86
C ASN A 542 -26.78 -23.88 0.01
N GLY A 543 -25.88 -24.67 -0.58
CA GLY A 543 -24.86 -25.42 0.15
C GLY A 543 -25.39 -26.67 0.85
N CYS A 544 -26.59 -27.14 0.49
CA CYS A 544 -27.19 -28.33 1.07
C CYS A 544 -26.86 -29.59 0.28
N LEU A 545 -26.64 -30.71 0.98
CA LEU A 545 -26.46 -32.01 0.34
C LEU A 545 -27.82 -32.52 -0.16
N LYS A 546 -27.90 -32.87 -1.45
CA LYS A 546 -29.11 -33.41 -2.07
C LYS A 546 -28.81 -34.74 -2.74
N LYS A 547 -29.77 -35.66 -2.63
CA LYS A 547 -29.78 -36.91 -3.40
C LYS A 547 -30.31 -36.61 -4.80
N SER A 548 -29.60 -37.07 -5.83
CA SER A 548 -30.06 -36.96 -7.22
C SER A 548 -31.34 -37.80 -7.41
N PRO A 549 -32.28 -37.35 -8.25
CA PRO A 549 -33.51 -38.08 -8.55
C PRO A 549 -33.28 -39.51 -9.05
#